data_AF-A0A0A1CDW0-F1
#
_entry.id   AF-A0A0A1CDW0-F1
#
_cell.length_a   1.000
_cell.length_b   1.000
_cell.length_c   1.000
_cell.angle_alpha   90.00
_cell.angle_beta   90.00
_cell.angle_gamma   90.00
#
_symmetry.space_group_name_H-M   'P 1'
#
loop_
_entity.id
_entity.type
_entity.pdbx_description
1 polymer ?
#
loop_
_entity_poly.entity_id
_entity_poly.type
_entity_poly.pdbx_seq_one_letter_code
_entity_poly.pdbx_strand_id
1 'polypeptide(L)'
;SPEDVPEDIKTNKRYSASSNWTVQEVVESVKQDFGSIDILVHSLANGPEVVSKPLLETSRKGYLAAISASSYSFVSLLKHFVPIMNPG
;
A
#
# COMPACT_ATOMS: atom_id res chain seq x y z
N SER A 1 -7.60 -5.58 0.06
CA SER A 1 -7.74 -6.73 0.97
C SER A 1 -6.95 -7.91 0.42
N PRO A 2 -6.77 -9.01 1.18
CA PRO A 2 -6.04 -10.20 0.70
C PRO A 2 -6.60 -10.79 -0.61
N GLU A 3 -7.89 -10.63 -0.88
CA GLU A 3 -8.50 -11.04 -2.15
C GLU A 3 -8.01 -10.22 -3.36
N ASP A 4 -7.56 -8.97 -3.17
CA ASP A 4 -7.08 -8.11 -4.26
C ASP A 4 -5.67 -8.48 -4.73
N VAL A 5 -5.00 -9.39 -4.03
CA VAL A 5 -3.63 -9.79 -4.36
C VAL A 5 -3.62 -10.70 -5.60
N PRO A 6 -2.91 -10.33 -6.68
CA PRO A 6 -2.76 -11.18 -7.85
C PRO A 6 -2.01 -12.49 -7.55
N GLU A 7 -2.37 -13.58 -8.24
CA GLU A 7 -1.84 -14.92 -7.97
C GLU A 7 -0.32 -15.03 -8.21
N ASP A 8 0.19 -14.29 -9.20
CA ASP A 8 1.62 -14.19 -9.50
C ASP A 8 2.41 -13.52 -8.37
N ILE A 9 1.75 -12.64 -7.59
CA ILE A 9 2.34 -12.05 -6.39
C ILE A 9 2.26 -13.01 -5.21
N LYS A 10 1.14 -13.70 -4.99
CA LYS A 10 0.99 -14.70 -3.90
C LYS A 10 2.03 -15.81 -3.99
N THR A 11 2.27 -16.31 -5.20
CA THR A 11 3.20 -17.41 -5.46
C THR A 11 4.66 -16.95 -5.61
N ASN A 12 4.92 -15.64 -5.62
CA ASN A 12 6.28 -15.12 -5.73
C ASN A 12 7.10 -15.52 -4.51
N LYS A 13 8.30 -16.07 -4.72
CA LYS A 13 9.22 -16.53 -3.66
C LYS A 13 9.44 -15.50 -2.53
N ARG A 14 9.42 -14.21 -2.85
CA ARG A 14 9.63 -13.13 -1.86
C ARG A 14 8.41 -12.90 -0.97
N TYR A 15 7.21 -13.17 -1.48
CA TYR A 15 5.95 -12.94 -0.77
C TYR A 15 5.40 -14.23 -0.16
N SER A 16 5.63 -15.38 -0.77
CA SER A 16 5.15 -16.69 -0.29
C SER A 16 5.72 -17.08 1.07
N ALA A 17 6.85 -16.50 1.47
CA ALA A 17 7.48 -16.72 2.78
C ALA A 17 7.02 -15.74 3.87
N SER A 18 6.10 -14.82 3.55
CA SER A 18 5.62 -13.78 4.46
C SER A 18 4.10 -13.77 4.51
N SER A 19 3.54 -13.37 5.65
CA SER A 19 2.10 -13.22 5.87
C SER A 19 1.77 -11.80 6.31
N ASN A 20 0.48 -11.45 6.31
CA ASN A 20 -0.07 -10.21 6.86
C ASN A 20 0.53 -8.92 6.30
N TRP A 21 0.76 -8.86 4.99
CA TRP A 21 1.47 -7.76 4.34
C TRP A 21 0.55 -6.84 3.53
N THR A 22 -0.74 -7.17 3.39
CA THR A 22 -1.69 -6.19 2.84
C THR A 22 -2.00 -5.10 3.86
N VAL A 23 -2.40 -3.91 3.38
CA VAL A 23 -2.72 -2.76 4.25
C VAL A 23 -3.71 -3.13 5.36
N GLN A 24 -4.74 -3.91 5.03
CA GLN A 24 -5.74 -4.33 5.99
C GLN A 24 -5.15 -5.28 7.04
N GLU A 25 -4.39 -6.29 6.65
CA GLU A 25 -3.79 -7.23 7.61
C GLU A 25 -2.77 -6.55 8.53
N VAL A 26 -2.04 -5.56 8.02
CA VAL A 26 -1.10 -4.76 8.82
C VAL A 26 -1.85 -3.94 9.87
N VAL A 27 -2.97 -3.30 9.52
CA VAL A 27 -3.80 -2.55 10.48
C VAL A 27 -4.30 -3.46 11.59
N GLU A 28 -4.76 -4.65 11.24
CA GLU A 28 -5.27 -5.63 12.20
C GLU A 28 -4.16 -6.13 13.13
N SER A 29 -2.96 -6.31 12.60
CA SER A 29 -1.77 -6.68 13.38
C SER A 29 -1.35 -5.56 14.34
N VAL A 30 -1.30 -4.30 13.86
CA VAL A 30 -1.00 -3.13 14.70
C VAL A 30 -2.04 -2.95 15.80
N LYS A 31 -3.33 -3.14 15.47
CA LYS A 31 -4.42 -3.09 16.45
C LYS A 31 -4.28 -4.18 17.51
N GLN A 32 -3.89 -5.38 17.12
CA GLN A 32 -3.68 -6.49 18.05
C GLN A 32 -2.52 -6.21 19.01
N ASP A 33 -1.42 -5.65 18.50
CA ASP A 33 -0.20 -5.46 19.29
C ASP A 33 -0.22 -4.19 20.14
N PHE A 34 -0.85 -3.11 19.66
CA PHE A 34 -0.79 -1.78 20.28
C PHE A 34 -2.16 -1.16 20.60
N GLY A 35 -3.25 -1.71 20.06
CA GLY A 35 -4.60 -1.15 20.21
C GLY A 35 -4.84 0.04 19.28
N SER A 36 -4.24 1.19 19.59
CA SER A 36 -4.39 2.45 18.84
C SER A 36 -3.06 3.18 18.63
N ILE A 37 -3.03 4.10 17.66
CA ILE A 37 -1.86 4.92 17.32
C ILE A 37 -2.22 6.40 17.18
N ASP A 38 -1.23 7.28 17.33
CA ASP A 38 -1.44 8.73 17.20
C ASP A 38 -0.99 9.28 15.85
N ILE A 39 0.08 8.71 15.29
CA ILE A 39 0.75 9.25 14.10
C ILE A 39 0.92 8.15 13.06
N LEU A 40 0.49 8.44 11.84
CA LEU A 40 0.74 7.63 10.65
C LEU A 40 1.61 8.43 9.67
N VAL A 41 2.79 7.91 9.35
CA VAL A 41 3.69 8.51 8.36
C VAL A 41 3.63 7.70 7.06
N HIS A 42 3.26 8.35 5.96
CA HIS A 42 3.37 7.78 4.61
C HIS A 42 4.59 8.40 3.91
N SER A 43 5.63 7.58 3.71
CA SER A 43 6.90 7.99 3.11
C SER A 43 7.36 6.99 2.06
N LEU A 44 6.46 6.69 1.11
CA LEU A 44 6.75 5.79 -0.01
C LEU A 44 6.24 6.37 -1.33
N ALA A 45 6.96 6.09 -2.40
CA ALA A 45 6.55 6.37 -3.77
C ALA A 45 7.16 5.35 -4.72
N ASN A 46 6.43 4.99 -5.77
CA ASN A 46 6.91 4.10 -6.82
C ASN A 46 6.23 4.43 -8.15
N GLY A 47 6.99 4.39 -9.25
CA GLY A 47 6.48 4.61 -10.60
C GLY A 47 7.29 3.80 -11.60
N PRO A 48 6.70 2.82 -12.30
CA PRO A 48 7.47 1.89 -13.14
C PRO A 48 8.14 2.54 -14.36
N GLU A 49 7.64 3.71 -14.79
CA GLU A 49 8.13 4.44 -15.97
C GLU A 49 8.80 5.79 -15.59
N VAL A 50 8.92 6.10 -14.29
CA VAL A 50 9.33 7.45 -13.82
C VAL A 50 10.77 7.82 -14.17
N VAL A 51 11.67 6.84 -14.26
CA VAL A 51 13.09 7.07 -14.58
C VAL A 51 13.33 7.05 -16.09
N SER A 52 12.47 6.38 -16.85
CA SER A 52 12.75 6.00 -18.24
C SER A 52 11.96 6.79 -19.28
N LYS A 53 10.90 7.53 -18.91
CA LYS A 53 10.03 8.23 -19.86
C LYS A 53 9.58 9.62 -19.40
N PRO A 54 9.52 10.60 -20.32
CA PRO A 54 8.76 11.82 -20.11
C PRO A 54 7.27 11.53 -19.90
N LEU A 55 6.55 12.47 -19.25
CA LEU A 55 5.12 12.33 -18.96
C LEU A 55 4.29 12.07 -20.23
N LEU A 56 4.59 12.75 -21.34
CA LEU A 56 3.86 12.62 -22.60
C LEU A 56 4.00 11.22 -23.24
N GLU A 57 5.04 10.47 -22.90
CA GLU A 57 5.30 9.12 -23.41
C GLU A 57 4.92 8.02 -22.40
N THR A 58 4.46 8.41 -21.21
CA THR A 58 4.08 7.47 -20.16
C THR A 58 2.83 6.72 -20.57
N SER A 59 2.88 5.40 -20.48
CA SER A 59 1.71 4.58 -20.79
C SER A 59 0.61 4.80 -19.76
N ARG A 60 -0.66 4.61 -20.15
CA ARG A 60 -1.79 4.62 -19.20
C ARG A 60 -1.56 3.67 -18.02
N LYS A 61 -1.01 2.47 -18.28
CA LYS A 61 -0.72 1.48 -17.25
C LYS A 61 0.35 1.98 -16.28
N GLY A 62 1.43 2.57 -16.79
CA GLY A 62 2.50 3.14 -15.98
C GLY A 62 2.02 4.31 -15.12
N TYR A 63 1.23 5.22 -15.70
CA TYR A 63 0.66 6.35 -14.97
C TYR A 63 -0.26 5.89 -13.83
N LEU A 64 -1.21 4.98 -14.12
CA LEU A 64 -2.13 4.47 -13.11
C LEU A 64 -1.39 3.67 -12.03
N ALA A 65 -0.35 2.91 -12.37
CA ALA A 65 0.48 2.22 -11.39
C ALA A 65 1.19 3.22 -10.45
N ALA A 66 1.71 4.33 -10.99
CA ALA A 66 2.36 5.36 -10.19
C ALA A 66 1.38 6.05 -9.22
N ILE A 67 0.20 6.43 -9.69
CA ILE A 67 -0.86 7.03 -8.86
C ILE A 67 -1.38 6.03 -7.82
N SER A 68 -1.55 4.76 -8.20
CA SER A 68 -1.97 3.70 -7.29
C SER A 68 -0.97 3.53 -6.13
N ALA A 69 0.32 3.37 -6.45
CA ALA A 69 1.35 3.13 -5.46
C ALA A 69 1.70 4.37 -4.62
N SER A 70 1.60 5.57 -5.18
CA SER A 70 2.15 6.79 -4.57
C SER A 70 1.11 7.81 -4.10
N SER A 71 -0.17 7.64 -4.46
CA SER A 71 -1.24 8.56 -4.06
C SER A 71 -2.41 7.82 -3.43
N TYR A 72 -2.95 6.81 -4.13
CA TYR A 72 -4.08 6.04 -3.60
C TYR A 72 -3.66 5.19 -2.39
N SER A 73 -2.40 4.76 -2.31
CA SER A 73 -1.87 4.06 -1.15
C SER A 73 -2.07 4.84 0.15
N PHE A 74 -1.91 6.17 0.17
CA PHE A 74 -2.17 6.98 1.35
C PHE A 74 -3.66 7.01 1.72
N VAL A 75 -4.54 7.16 0.74
CA VAL A 75 -6.00 7.09 0.95
C VAL A 75 -6.40 5.73 1.53
N SER A 76 -5.82 4.64 1.00
CA SER A 76 -6.03 3.30 1.53
C SER A 76 -5.54 3.17 2.96
N LEU A 77 -4.34 3.67 3.30
CA LEU A 77 -3.87 3.64 4.68
C LEU A 77 -4.83 4.39 5.60
N LEU A 78 -5.22 5.63 5.27
CA LEU A 78 -6.15 6.42 6.09
C LEU A 78 -7.48 5.70 6.30
N LYS A 79 -8.06 5.12 5.24
CA LYS A 79 -9.32 4.38 5.33
C LYS A 79 -9.29 3.28 6.40
N HIS A 80 -8.15 2.58 6.54
CA HIS A 80 -8.03 1.46 7.47
C HIS A 80 -7.45 1.86 8.84
N PHE A 81 -6.51 2.82 8.89
CA PHE A 81 -5.88 3.24 10.13
C PHE A 81 -6.72 4.22 10.96
N VAL A 82 -7.52 5.10 10.34
CA VAL A 82 -8.34 6.10 11.08
C VAL A 82 -9.21 5.48 12.19
N PRO A 83 -9.88 4.32 12.00
CA PRO A 83 -10.64 3.65 13.06
C PRO A 83 -9.82 3.23 14.29
N ILE A 84 -8.50 3.14 14.18
CA ILE A 84 -7.59 2.79 15.28
C ILE A 84 -6.69 3.98 15.69
N MET A 85 -7.00 5.19 15.22
CA MET A 85 -6.30 6.39 15.65
C MET A 85 -6.95 7.01 16.89
N ASN A 86 -6.14 7.49 17.83
CA ASN A 86 -6.65 8.23 18.97
C ASN A 86 -7.24 9.59 18.54
N PRO A 87 -8.25 10.11 19.26
CA PRO A 87 -8.66 11.51 19.11
C PRO A 87 -7.46 12.42 19.41
N GLY A 88 -7.21 13.37 18.50
CA GLY A 88 -6.16 14.38 18.66
C GLY A 88 -6.48 15.46 19.68
#